data_AF-A0A4R4X7Y7-F1
#
_entry.id   AF-A0A4R4X7Y7-F1
#
_cell.length_a   1.000
_cell.length_b   1.000
_cell.length_c   1.000
_cell.angle_alpha   90.00
_cell.angle_beta   90.00
_cell.angle_gamma   90.00
#
_symmetry.space_group_name_H-M   'P 1'
#
loop_
_entity.id
_entity.type
_entity.pdbx_description
1 polymer ?
#
loop_
_entity_poly.entity_id
_entity_poly.type
_entity_poly.pdbx_seq_one_letter_code
_entity_poly.pdbx_strand_id
1 'polypeptide(L)'
;MTVGDLGEFGVVNRITGRLPQGAAVILGPGDDAAVVAAPDRRVVVSTDLLLEGRHFRRDWSGGYDVGRKAAAQNLADVAAMGAVPTSIVVGLGIPADLPLTWLDELTDGFRDECAVVGASVAGGDVTRCDQVVIGVTALGDLEGRAPVLRSGARPGHVVAVTGRLGYAAAGWALLEKGPPAGSAALEEVVAAHRRPSPPYTMGPRAAELGAGAMLDVSDGLLQDLGHVAEASGVRIELDPQAFAVAEPVAVAAKEVGADPLEWVLTGGEDHALAAVFPAEVRLPESWQVVGRVVEGSGVVVYGREVGRRGWDHFE
;
A
#
# COMPACT_ATOMS: atom_id res chain seq x y z
N MET A 1 9.11 -16.54 -26.39
CA MET A 1 7.71 -16.98 -26.25
C MET A 1 6.98 -15.89 -25.50
N THR A 2 5.85 -15.45 -26.05
CA THR A 2 5.00 -14.40 -25.49
C THR A 2 3.71 -15.00 -24.92
N VAL A 3 2.90 -14.16 -24.27
CA VAL A 3 1.55 -14.51 -23.81
C VAL A 3 0.68 -15.02 -24.97
N GLY A 4 0.75 -14.36 -26.12
CA GLY A 4 -0.03 -14.72 -27.31
C GLY A 4 0.34 -16.08 -27.89
N ASP A 5 1.61 -16.49 -27.80
CA ASP A 5 2.06 -17.81 -28.26
C ASP A 5 1.44 -18.96 -27.45
N LEU A 6 1.11 -18.71 -26.17
CA LEU A 6 0.66 -19.71 -25.21
C LEU A 6 -0.87 -19.89 -25.20
N GLY A 7 -1.61 -18.87 -25.65
CA GLY A 7 -3.07 -18.83 -25.60
C GLY A 7 -3.61 -18.74 -24.16
N GLU A 8 -4.90 -18.40 -24.04
CA GLU A 8 -5.56 -18.12 -22.75
C GLU A 8 -5.41 -19.26 -21.73
N PHE A 9 -5.81 -20.48 -22.09
CA PHE A 9 -5.72 -21.63 -21.18
C PHE A 9 -4.29 -21.93 -20.73
N GLY A 10 -3.31 -21.78 -21.63
CA GLY A 10 -1.92 -22.00 -21.28
C GLY A 10 -1.40 -20.93 -20.32
N VAL A 11 -1.83 -19.68 -20.50
CA VAL A 11 -1.51 -18.56 -19.61
C VAL A 11 -2.11 -18.78 -18.22
N VAL A 12 -3.39 -19.14 -18.14
CA VAL A 12 -4.07 -19.43 -16.87
C VAL A 12 -3.37 -20.57 -16.13
N ASN A 13 -3.12 -21.70 -16.80
CA ASN A 13 -2.41 -22.85 -16.20
C ASN A 13 -1.00 -22.49 -15.73
N ARG A 14 -0.31 -21.61 -16.45
CA ARG A 14 1.02 -21.12 -16.07
C ARG A 14 0.97 -20.28 -14.81
N ILE A 15 0.00 -19.37 -14.70
CA ILE A 15 -0.18 -18.50 -13.54
C ILE A 15 -0.57 -19.34 -12.31
N THR A 16 -1.63 -20.13 -12.42
CA THR A 16 -2.16 -20.92 -11.29
C THR A 16 -1.17 -21.97 -10.80
N GLY A 17 -0.37 -22.56 -11.69
CA GLY A 17 0.70 -23.50 -11.32
C GLY A 17 1.82 -22.90 -10.48
N ARG A 18 1.94 -21.57 -10.40
CA ARG A 18 2.94 -20.86 -9.58
C ARG A 18 2.37 -20.33 -8.27
N LEU A 19 1.06 -20.45 -8.04
CA LEU A 19 0.35 -19.82 -6.92
C LEU A 19 -0.13 -20.88 -5.91
N PRO A 20 0.61 -21.06 -4.78
CA PRO A 20 0.16 -21.95 -3.72
C PRO A 20 -1.12 -21.41 -3.06
N GLN A 21 -1.95 -22.32 -2.55
CA GLN A 21 -3.19 -21.98 -1.84
C GLN A 21 -3.01 -22.23 -0.34
N GLY A 22 -3.25 -21.20 0.47
CA GLY A 22 -3.22 -21.24 1.93
C GLY A 22 -4.57 -21.64 2.54
N ALA A 23 -4.60 -21.76 3.87
CA ALA A 23 -5.75 -22.29 4.61
C ALA A 23 -7.03 -21.43 4.50
N ALA A 24 -6.90 -20.14 4.18
CA ALA A 24 -8.05 -19.26 3.98
C ALA A 24 -8.80 -19.54 2.66
N VAL A 25 -8.14 -20.18 1.69
CA VAL A 25 -8.76 -20.55 0.41
C VAL A 25 -9.17 -22.02 0.47
N ILE A 26 -10.46 -22.26 0.69
CA ILE A 26 -11.07 -23.60 0.79
C ILE A 26 -11.08 -24.29 -0.58
N LEU A 27 -11.35 -23.52 -1.65
CA LEU A 27 -11.28 -23.95 -3.04
C LEU A 27 -10.57 -22.86 -3.84
N GLY A 28 -9.42 -23.19 -4.44
CA GLY A 28 -8.64 -22.27 -5.26
C GLY A 28 -9.01 -22.34 -6.75
N PRO A 29 -8.15 -21.81 -7.64
CA PRO A 29 -8.38 -21.84 -9.09
C PRO A 29 -8.48 -23.27 -9.63
N GLY A 30 -9.44 -23.51 -10.53
CA GLY A 30 -9.66 -24.82 -11.17
C GLY A 30 -11.13 -25.17 -11.40
N ASP A 31 -12.03 -24.52 -10.66
CA ASP A 31 -13.49 -24.52 -10.86
C ASP A 31 -13.98 -23.09 -11.20
N ASP A 32 -15.28 -22.91 -11.39
CA ASP A 32 -15.89 -21.64 -11.83
C ASP A 32 -15.68 -20.46 -10.85
N ALA A 33 -15.43 -20.74 -9.57
CA ALA A 33 -15.19 -19.73 -8.55
C ALA A 33 -14.40 -20.29 -7.37
N ALA A 34 -13.61 -19.42 -6.73
CA ALA A 34 -12.94 -19.73 -5.48
C ALA A 34 -13.92 -19.72 -4.29
N VAL A 35 -13.64 -20.55 -3.27
CA VAL A 35 -14.34 -20.52 -1.98
C VAL A 35 -13.33 -20.06 -0.93
N VAL A 36 -13.60 -18.91 -0.31
CA VAL A 36 -12.74 -18.30 0.72
C VAL A 36 -13.43 -18.38 2.08
N ALA A 37 -12.68 -18.70 3.13
CA ALA A 37 -13.19 -18.75 4.49
C ALA A 37 -13.52 -17.34 5.01
N ALA A 38 -14.65 -17.19 5.69
CA ALA A 38 -15.01 -16.01 6.46
C ALA A 38 -15.44 -16.43 7.88
N PRO A 39 -14.48 -16.78 8.76
CA PRO A 39 -14.78 -17.31 10.10
C PRO A 39 -15.66 -16.37 10.94
N ASP A 40 -15.41 -15.06 10.84
CA ASP A 40 -16.17 -13.99 11.48
C ASP A 40 -17.53 -13.71 10.80
N ARG A 41 -17.85 -14.39 9.68
CA ARG A 41 -19.01 -14.11 8.80
C ARG A 41 -19.03 -12.71 8.20
N ARG A 42 -18.00 -11.92 8.47
CA ARG A 42 -17.71 -10.60 7.91
C ARG A 42 -16.46 -10.72 7.06
N VAL A 43 -16.37 -9.90 6.03
CA VAL A 43 -15.20 -9.81 5.16
C VAL A 43 -14.91 -8.33 4.94
N VAL A 44 -13.66 -7.93 5.17
CA VAL A 44 -13.15 -6.65 4.70
C VAL A 44 -12.74 -6.83 3.24
N VAL A 45 -13.20 -5.94 2.36
CA VAL A 45 -12.89 -5.98 0.94
C VAL A 45 -12.41 -4.61 0.48
N SER A 46 -11.32 -4.58 -0.27
CA SER A 46 -10.84 -3.39 -1.01
C SER A 46 -10.47 -3.78 -2.43
N THR A 47 -10.41 -2.80 -3.33
CA THR A 47 -9.98 -3.02 -4.70
C THR A 47 -9.31 -1.79 -5.30
N ASP A 48 -8.15 -2.01 -5.92
CA ASP A 48 -7.42 -0.97 -6.66
C ASP A 48 -7.00 -1.42 -8.04
N LEU A 49 -6.69 -0.42 -8.87
CA LEU A 49 -6.15 -0.60 -10.21
C LEU A 49 -4.70 -0.12 -10.28
N LEU A 50 -3.84 -0.91 -10.92
CA LEU A 50 -2.53 -0.49 -11.39
C LEU A 50 -2.54 -0.46 -12.92
N LEU A 51 -2.05 0.64 -13.46
CA LEU A 51 -2.09 0.96 -14.87
C LEU A 51 -0.66 1.26 -15.30
N GLU A 52 -0.18 0.55 -16.31
CA GLU A 52 1.10 0.86 -16.92
C GLU A 52 1.12 2.32 -17.41
N GLY A 53 2.24 3.02 -17.20
CA GLY A 53 2.42 4.43 -17.54
C GLY A 53 1.85 5.40 -16.51
N ARG A 54 1.13 4.89 -15.50
CA ARG A 54 0.51 5.71 -14.44
C ARG A 54 0.97 5.31 -13.04
N HIS A 55 0.78 4.05 -12.67
CA HIS A 55 1.15 3.52 -11.35
C HIS A 55 2.52 2.81 -11.35
N PHE A 56 2.95 2.36 -12.53
CA PHE A 56 4.28 1.80 -12.76
C PHE A 56 4.69 1.96 -14.22
N ARG A 57 5.97 1.78 -14.52
CA ARG A 57 6.47 1.66 -15.88
C ARG A 57 7.35 0.42 -16.01
N ARG A 58 7.24 -0.34 -17.11
CA ARG A 58 8.02 -1.57 -17.33
C ARG A 58 9.51 -1.35 -17.54
N ASP A 59 9.92 -0.14 -17.90
CA ASP A 59 11.33 0.26 -17.96
C ASP A 59 11.91 0.62 -16.59
N TRP A 60 11.03 0.91 -15.61
CA TRP A 60 11.41 1.15 -14.23
C TRP A 60 11.27 -0.08 -13.35
N SER A 61 10.25 -0.92 -13.56
CA SER A 61 9.91 -2.04 -12.67
C SER A 61 9.78 -3.34 -13.46
N GLY A 62 10.49 -4.37 -13.02
CA GLY A 62 10.32 -5.73 -13.54
C GLY A 62 8.96 -6.32 -13.14
N GLY A 63 8.58 -7.46 -13.73
CA GLY A 63 7.30 -8.09 -13.41
C GLY A 63 7.19 -8.37 -11.91
N TYR A 64 8.27 -8.85 -11.31
CA TYR A 64 8.34 -9.17 -9.89
C TYR A 64 8.04 -7.97 -9.01
N ASP A 65 8.64 -6.82 -9.30
CA ASP A 65 8.40 -5.59 -8.55
C ASP A 65 6.92 -5.16 -8.66
N VAL A 66 6.36 -5.22 -9.86
CA VAL A 66 4.95 -4.86 -10.11
C VAL A 66 3.99 -5.80 -9.37
N GLY A 67 4.27 -7.10 -9.33
CA GLY A 67 3.45 -8.08 -8.62
C GLY A 67 3.47 -7.86 -7.11
N ARG A 68 4.65 -7.57 -6.56
CA ARG A 68 4.81 -7.20 -5.14
C ARG A 68 4.04 -5.91 -4.83
N LYS A 69 4.21 -4.86 -5.63
CA LYS A 69 3.52 -3.57 -5.45
C LYS A 69 2.00 -3.71 -5.51
N ALA A 70 1.49 -4.43 -6.50
CA ALA A 70 0.06 -4.62 -6.70
C ALA A 70 -0.63 -5.34 -5.53
N ALA A 71 0.01 -6.40 -5.01
CA ALA A 71 -0.48 -7.05 -3.79
C ALA A 71 -0.37 -6.11 -2.58
N ALA A 72 0.78 -5.46 -2.41
CA ALA A 72 1.06 -4.70 -1.20
C ALA A 72 0.10 -3.55 -0.95
N GLN A 73 -0.21 -2.76 -1.99
CA GLN A 73 -1.15 -1.64 -1.86
C GLN A 73 -2.55 -2.12 -1.40
N ASN A 74 -3.06 -3.22 -1.98
CA ASN A 74 -4.40 -3.72 -1.65
C ASN A 74 -4.45 -4.42 -0.29
N LEU A 75 -3.37 -5.10 0.10
CA LEU A 75 -3.26 -5.74 1.41
C LEU A 75 -3.11 -4.68 2.52
N ALA A 76 -2.53 -3.51 2.22
CA ALA A 76 -2.40 -2.40 3.16
C ALA A 76 -3.77 -1.82 3.56
N ASP A 77 -4.70 -1.65 2.61
CA ASP A 77 -6.08 -1.22 2.89
C ASP A 77 -6.79 -2.11 3.91
N VAL A 78 -6.64 -3.43 3.73
CA VAL A 78 -7.23 -4.41 4.63
C VAL A 78 -6.63 -4.28 6.03
N ALA A 79 -5.30 -4.17 6.12
CA ALA A 79 -4.61 -3.96 7.39
C ALA A 79 -5.03 -2.64 8.06
N ALA A 80 -5.23 -1.58 7.28
CA ALA A 80 -5.66 -0.27 7.76
C ALA A 80 -7.06 -0.26 8.41
N MET A 81 -7.88 -1.26 8.13
CA MET A 81 -9.16 -1.50 8.81
C MET A 81 -9.05 -2.34 10.10
N GLY A 82 -7.83 -2.71 10.50
CA GLY A 82 -7.58 -3.61 11.64
C GLY A 82 -7.81 -5.10 11.34
N ALA A 83 -7.96 -5.46 10.05
CA ALA A 83 -8.14 -6.83 9.61
C ALA A 83 -6.81 -7.50 9.22
N VAL A 84 -6.79 -8.83 9.27
CA VAL A 84 -5.70 -9.65 8.74
C VAL A 84 -6.02 -9.95 7.28
N PRO A 85 -5.14 -9.60 6.32
CA PRO A 85 -5.34 -9.99 4.93
C PRO A 85 -5.29 -11.51 4.74
N THR A 86 -6.21 -12.06 3.95
CA THR A 86 -6.39 -13.52 3.81
C THR A 86 -6.25 -14.00 2.39
N SER A 87 -6.70 -13.23 1.41
CA SER A 87 -6.62 -13.60 0.00
C SER A 87 -6.80 -12.40 -0.91
N ILE A 88 -6.38 -12.55 -2.16
CA ILE A 88 -6.65 -11.59 -3.24
C ILE A 88 -7.21 -12.30 -4.47
N VAL A 89 -7.95 -11.56 -5.29
CA VAL A 89 -8.36 -11.95 -6.65
C VAL A 89 -7.78 -10.94 -7.63
N VAL A 90 -7.27 -11.40 -8.78
CA VAL A 90 -6.53 -10.55 -9.72
C VAL A 90 -7.17 -10.58 -11.11
N GLY A 91 -7.64 -9.43 -11.58
CA GLY A 91 -7.97 -9.20 -12.99
C GLY A 91 -6.76 -8.67 -13.75
N LEU A 92 -6.38 -9.31 -14.84
CA LEU A 92 -5.16 -8.98 -15.59
C LEU A 92 -5.49 -8.71 -17.07
N GLY A 93 -5.38 -7.45 -17.48
CA GLY A 93 -5.34 -7.06 -18.87
C GLY A 93 -3.89 -6.99 -19.36
N ILE A 94 -3.50 -7.78 -20.35
CA ILE A 94 -2.10 -7.83 -20.81
C ILE A 94 -1.94 -7.84 -22.34
N PRO A 95 -0.86 -7.25 -22.88
CA PRO A 95 -0.52 -7.35 -24.29
C PRO A 95 -0.18 -8.79 -24.71
N ALA A 96 -0.59 -9.17 -25.92
CA ALA A 96 -0.29 -10.50 -26.47
C ALA A 96 1.21 -10.70 -26.77
N ASP A 97 1.95 -9.63 -27.00
CA ASP A 97 3.39 -9.64 -27.23
C ASP A 97 4.22 -9.57 -25.92
N LEU A 98 3.57 -9.50 -24.76
CA LEU A 98 4.24 -9.47 -23.46
C LEU A 98 5.10 -10.75 -23.28
N PRO A 99 6.38 -10.63 -22.90
CA PRO A 99 7.23 -11.79 -22.65
C PRO A 99 6.70 -12.66 -21.50
N LEU A 100 6.70 -13.99 -21.67
CA LEU A 100 6.28 -14.91 -20.61
C LEU A 100 7.13 -14.79 -19.35
N THR A 101 8.40 -14.44 -19.48
CA THR A 101 9.30 -14.23 -18.32
C THR A 101 8.82 -13.09 -17.44
N TRP A 102 8.30 -12.01 -18.02
CA TRP A 102 7.75 -10.89 -17.25
C TRP A 102 6.46 -11.32 -16.52
N LEU A 103 5.61 -12.12 -17.16
CA LEU A 103 4.41 -12.68 -16.54
C LEU A 103 4.73 -13.64 -15.38
N ASP A 104 5.77 -14.47 -15.54
CA ASP A 104 6.25 -15.35 -14.47
C ASP A 104 6.73 -14.56 -13.27
N GLU A 105 7.55 -13.53 -13.53
CA GLU A 105 8.05 -12.63 -12.49
C GLU A 105 6.90 -11.91 -11.78
N LEU A 106 5.91 -11.41 -12.52
CA LEU A 106 4.69 -10.82 -11.95
C LEU A 106 3.98 -11.79 -10.99
N THR A 107 3.77 -13.02 -11.45
CA THR A 107 3.09 -14.06 -10.67
C THR A 107 3.89 -14.43 -9.41
N ASP A 108 5.21 -14.49 -9.53
CA ASP A 108 6.13 -14.72 -8.40
C ASP A 108 6.10 -13.56 -7.40
N GLY A 109 6.00 -12.32 -7.88
CA GLY A 109 5.82 -11.14 -7.05
C GLY A 109 4.54 -11.22 -6.23
N PHE A 110 3.41 -11.56 -6.87
CA PHE A 110 2.15 -11.77 -6.15
C PHE A 110 2.26 -12.86 -5.07
N ARG A 111 2.80 -14.03 -5.44
CA ARG A 111 3.01 -15.15 -4.50
C ARG A 111 3.81 -14.69 -3.28
N ASP A 112 4.95 -14.06 -3.53
CA ASP A 112 5.91 -13.77 -2.47
C ASP A 112 5.44 -12.63 -1.57
N GLU A 113 4.67 -11.65 -2.07
CA GLU A 113 4.04 -10.62 -1.23
C GLU A 113 2.90 -11.21 -0.39
N CYS A 114 2.00 -11.99 -1.01
CA CYS A 114 0.93 -12.67 -0.27
C CYS A 114 1.48 -13.56 0.86
N ALA A 115 2.61 -14.24 0.61
CA ALA A 115 3.27 -15.08 1.61
C ALA A 115 3.74 -14.30 2.86
N VAL A 116 4.03 -12.98 2.75
CA VAL A 116 4.43 -12.14 3.91
C VAL A 116 3.34 -12.12 4.98
N VAL A 117 2.07 -12.14 4.57
CA VAL A 117 0.90 -12.06 5.45
C VAL A 117 0.12 -13.38 5.55
N GLY A 118 0.60 -14.44 4.89
CA GLY A 118 -0.10 -15.72 4.83
C GLY A 118 -1.34 -15.71 3.92
N ALA A 119 -1.48 -14.71 3.05
CA ALA A 119 -2.57 -14.62 2.08
C ALA A 119 -2.30 -15.52 0.85
N SER A 120 -3.28 -15.65 -0.03
CA SER A 120 -3.14 -16.35 -1.31
C SER A 120 -3.88 -15.65 -2.44
N VAL A 121 -3.38 -15.83 -3.67
CA VAL A 121 -4.15 -15.47 -4.86
C VAL A 121 -5.20 -16.56 -5.09
N ALA A 122 -6.45 -16.27 -4.73
CA ALA A 122 -7.55 -17.23 -4.73
C ALA A 122 -8.13 -17.45 -6.13
N GLY A 123 -8.00 -16.47 -7.02
CA GLY A 123 -8.58 -16.52 -8.36
C GLY A 123 -8.27 -15.28 -9.16
N GLY A 124 -8.87 -15.18 -10.34
CA GLY A 124 -8.66 -14.05 -11.23
C GLY A 124 -9.23 -14.25 -12.62
N ASP A 125 -8.97 -13.26 -13.46
CA ASP A 125 -9.28 -13.28 -14.89
C ASP A 125 -8.08 -12.77 -15.69
N VAL A 126 -7.90 -13.26 -16.91
CA VAL A 126 -6.86 -12.79 -17.82
C VAL A 126 -7.48 -12.47 -19.16
N THR A 127 -7.28 -11.25 -19.63
CA THR A 127 -7.79 -10.78 -20.90
C THR A 127 -6.73 -10.03 -21.70
N ARG A 128 -6.92 -9.97 -23.02
CA ARG A 128 -6.05 -9.20 -23.90
C ARG A 128 -6.32 -7.70 -23.71
N CYS A 129 -5.26 -6.91 -23.50
CA CYS A 129 -5.31 -5.45 -23.45
C CYS A 129 -4.10 -4.85 -24.17
N ASP A 130 -4.18 -3.59 -24.60
CA ASP A 130 -3.07 -2.92 -25.30
C ASP A 130 -1.93 -2.50 -24.36
N GLN A 131 -2.21 -2.45 -23.06
CA GLN A 131 -1.25 -2.14 -22.00
C GLN A 131 -1.44 -3.09 -20.83
N VAL A 132 -0.47 -3.16 -19.92
CA VAL A 132 -0.65 -3.93 -18.69
C VAL A 132 -1.59 -3.17 -17.74
N VAL A 133 -2.72 -3.79 -17.42
CA VAL A 133 -3.72 -3.33 -16.44
C VAL A 133 -3.91 -4.43 -15.40
N ILE A 134 -3.83 -4.07 -14.13
CA ILE A 134 -3.94 -5.00 -13.03
C ILE A 134 -5.02 -4.47 -12.09
N GLY A 135 -6.13 -5.21 -11.98
CA GLY A 135 -7.10 -4.99 -10.92
C GLY A 135 -6.88 -6.02 -9.83
N VAL A 136 -6.77 -5.58 -8.59
CA VAL A 136 -6.67 -6.48 -7.44
C VAL A 136 -7.84 -6.21 -6.54
N THR A 137 -8.42 -7.27 -5.99
CA THR A 137 -9.42 -7.19 -4.92
C THR A 137 -8.86 -7.98 -3.74
N ALA A 138 -8.62 -7.32 -2.61
CA ALA A 138 -8.13 -7.96 -1.39
C ALA A 138 -9.26 -8.24 -0.41
N LEU A 139 -9.15 -9.37 0.28
CA LEU A 139 -10.09 -9.86 1.29
C LEU A 139 -9.38 -10.03 2.63
N GLY A 140 -10.05 -9.66 3.72
CA GLY A 140 -9.51 -9.79 5.09
C GLY A 140 -10.52 -10.24 6.12
N ASP A 141 -9.98 -10.81 7.20
CA ASP A 141 -10.72 -11.25 8.38
C ASP A 141 -10.45 -10.31 9.56
N LEU A 142 -11.50 -9.90 10.26
CA LEU A 142 -11.39 -9.09 11.48
C LEU A 142 -11.06 -9.94 12.71
N GLU A 143 -11.17 -11.26 12.62
CA GLU A 143 -10.95 -12.22 13.73
C GLU A 143 -11.75 -11.85 15.00
N GLY A 144 -12.97 -11.36 14.81
CA GLY A 144 -13.87 -10.93 15.89
C GLY A 144 -13.69 -9.49 16.36
N ARG A 145 -12.66 -8.76 15.87
CA ARG A 145 -12.46 -7.35 16.20
C ARG A 145 -13.52 -6.45 15.53
N ALA A 146 -13.72 -5.25 16.07
CA ALA A 146 -14.44 -4.20 15.35
C ALA A 146 -13.51 -3.62 14.26
N PRO A 147 -14.03 -3.24 13.09
CA PRO A 147 -13.22 -2.53 12.11
C PRO A 147 -12.80 -1.16 12.67
N VAL A 148 -11.55 -0.79 12.43
CA VAL A 148 -11.07 0.57 12.73
C VAL A 148 -11.51 1.49 11.60
N LEU A 149 -12.26 2.54 11.92
CA LEU A 149 -12.86 3.45 10.94
C LEU A 149 -12.05 4.75 10.83
N ARG A 150 -12.21 5.51 9.74
CA ARG A 150 -11.64 6.87 9.65
C ARG A 150 -12.34 7.89 10.56
N SER A 151 -13.53 7.58 11.08
CA SER A 151 -14.45 8.51 11.76
C SER A 151 -14.43 8.46 13.30
N GLY A 152 -13.46 7.77 13.92
CA GLY A 152 -13.39 7.64 15.38
C GLY A 152 -12.31 8.50 16.05
N ALA A 153 -11.70 9.47 15.35
CA ALA A 153 -10.80 10.42 15.97
C ALA A 153 -11.58 11.40 16.88
N ARG A 154 -11.00 11.80 18.02
CA ARG A 154 -11.62 12.72 18.98
C ARG A 154 -10.60 13.74 19.48
N PRO A 155 -11.03 14.98 19.81
CA PRO A 155 -10.16 15.93 20.48
C PRO A 155 -9.51 15.33 21.73
N GLY A 156 -8.20 15.57 21.90
CA GLY A 156 -7.39 14.98 22.97
C GLY A 156 -6.71 13.67 22.59
N HIS A 157 -7.05 13.04 21.47
CA HIS A 157 -6.30 11.91 20.93
C HIS A 157 -4.94 12.35 20.37
N VAL A 158 -4.01 11.40 20.26
CA VAL A 158 -2.71 11.56 19.59
C VAL A 158 -2.72 10.91 18.21
N VAL A 159 -1.97 11.49 17.27
CA VAL A 159 -1.76 10.93 15.93
C VAL A 159 -0.39 10.28 15.90
N ALA A 160 -0.33 9.02 15.45
CA ALA A 160 0.90 8.27 15.32
C ALA A 160 1.00 7.58 13.96
N VAL A 161 2.23 7.39 13.49
CA VAL A 161 2.54 6.71 12.24
C VAL A 161 3.46 5.52 12.47
N THR A 162 3.37 4.50 11.61
CA THR A 162 4.28 3.36 11.59
C THR A 162 4.54 2.94 10.14
N GLY A 163 5.76 2.51 9.84
CA GLY A 163 6.22 2.25 8.48
C GLY A 163 7.13 3.36 7.96
N ARG A 164 7.35 3.35 6.64
CA ARG A 164 8.23 4.29 5.93
C ARG A 164 7.42 5.45 5.39
N LEU A 165 7.97 6.67 5.41
CA LEU A 165 7.36 7.86 4.82
C LEU A 165 8.39 8.60 3.96
N GLY A 166 7.95 9.11 2.81
CA GLY A 166 8.75 9.81 1.82
C GLY A 166 9.68 8.91 0.98
N TYR A 167 9.63 7.59 1.14
CA TYR A 167 10.54 6.68 0.43
C TYR A 167 10.12 6.49 -1.02
N ALA A 168 8.84 6.22 -1.27
CA ALA A 168 8.34 5.99 -2.61
C ALA A 168 8.45 7.26 -3.48
N ALA A 169 8.10 8.42 -2.94
CA ALA A 169 8.27 9.71 -3.64
C ALA A 169 9.76 10.02 -3.95
N ALA A 170 10.67 9.73 -3.02
CA ALA A 170 12.11 9.87 -3.25
C ALA A 170 12.62 8.94 -4.37
N GLY A 171 12.19 7.67 -4.36
CA GLY A 171 12.53 6.70 -5.39
C GLY A 171 11.99 7.07 -6.77
N TRP A 172 10.75 7.56 -6.83
CA TRP A 172 10.14 8.06 -8.05
C TRP A 172 10.93 9.22 -8.64
N ALA A 173 11.28 10.22 -7.82
CA ALA A 173 12.03 11.40 -8.28
C ALA A 173 13.42 11.04 -8.84
N LEU A 174 14.07 10.02 -8.26
CA LEU A 174 15.33 9.50 -8.79
C LEU A 174 15.12 8.79 -10.13
N LEU A 175 14.12 7.91 -10.25
CA LEU A 175 13.83 7.20 -11.50
C LEU A 175 13.47 8.17 -12.64
N GLU A 176 12.77 9.27 -12.33
CA GLU A 176 12.45 10.33 -13.28
C GLU A 176 13.71 11.03 -13.80
N LYS A 177 14.67 11.36 -12.93
CA LYS A 177 15.95 11.97 -13.30
C LYS A 177 16.89 10.99 -14.01
N GLY A 178 16.75 9.69 -13.73
CA GLY A 178 17.56 8.59 -14.25
C GLY A 178 18.11 7.70 -13.13
N PRO A 179 18.19 6.37 -13.33
CA PRO A 179 18.51 5.43 -12.25
C PRO A 179 19.86 5.75 -11.60
N PRO A 180 19.93 5.74 -10.25
CA PRO A 180 21.15 6.08 -9.53
C PRO A 180 22.24 5.03 -9.78
N ALA A 181 23.51 5.46 -9.76
CA ALA A 181 24.67 4.56 -9.84
C ALA A 181 25.47 4.57 -8.53
N GLY A 182 25.57 3.42 -7.87
CA GLY A 182 26.60 3.15 -6.85
C GLY A 182 26.33 3.72 -5.44
N SER A 183 25.08 4.00 -5.07
CA SER A 183 24.71 4.41 -3.71
C SER A 183 23.60 3.53 -3.14
N ALA A 184 23.91 2.78 -2.07
CA ALA A 184 22.93 1.91 -1.41
C ALA A 184 21.71 2.68 -0.89
N ALA A 185 21.91 3.90 -0.40
CA ALA A 185 20.82 4.79 0.05
C ALA A 185 19.86 5.15 -1.10
N LEU A 186 20.40 5.46 -2.29
CA LEU A 186 19.59 5.77 -3.47
C LEU A 186 18.88 4.51 -4.02
N GLU A 187 19.57 3.36 -4.00
CA GLU A 187 18.98 2.08 -4.38
C GLU A 187 17.82 1.67 -3.46
N GLU A 188 17.91 2.00 -2.17
CA GLU A 188 16.86 1.68 -1.19
C GLU A 188 15.54 2.43 -1.47
N VAL A 189 15.59 3.74 -1.74
CA VAL A 189 14.37 4.50 -2.06
C VAL A 189 13.79 4.10 -3.42
N VAL A 190 14.64 3.79 -4.41
CA VAL A 190 14.18 3.23 -5.70
C VAL A 190 13.49 1.89 -5.49
N ALA A 191 14.06 1.01 -4.66
CA ALA A 191 13.45 -0.25 -4.30
C ALA A 191 12.12 -0.05 -3.57
N ALA A 192 12.00 0.96 -2.70
CA ALA A 192 10.76 1.27 -1.99
C ALA A 192 9.64 1.76 -2.92
N HIS A 193 9.94 2.60 -3.92
CA HIS A 193 8.95 2.98 -4.93
C HIS A 193 8.46 1.78 -5.76
N ARG A 194 9.39 0.87 -6.10
CA ARG A 194 9.09 -0.34 -6.87
C ARG A 194 8.32 -1.37 -6.05
N ARG A 195 8.62 -1.48 -4.76
CA ARG A 195 8.10 -2.48 -3.82
C ARG A 195 7.87 -1.81 -2.46
N PRO A 196 6.67 -1.27 -2.21
CA PRO A 196 6.33 -0.78 -0.89
C PRO A 196 6.39 -1.92 0.13
N SER A 197 6.59 -1.57 1.40
CA SER A 197 6.71 -2.52 2.50
C SER A 197 5.74 -2.14 3.63
N PRO A 198 4.42 -2.32 3.43
CA PRO A 198 3.42 -1.96 4.42
C PRO A 198 3.63 -2.72 5.74
N PRO A 199 3.45 -2.07 6.91
CA PRO A 199 3.60 -2.74 8.20
C PRO A 199 2.32 -3.53 8.57
N TYR A 200 1.95 -4.53 7.77
CA TYR A 200 0.63 -5.21 7.83
C TYR A 200 0.19 -5.62 9.24
N THR A 201 1.09 -6.20 10.03
CA THR A 201 0.79 -6.68 11.39
C THR A 201 0.41 -5.56 12.35
N MET A 202 0.76 -4.31 12.03
CA MET A 202 0.46 -3.16 12.88
C MET A 202 -1.00 -2.75 12.80
N GLY A 203 -1.72 -3.11 11.72
CA GLY A 203 -3.14 -2.86 11.58
C GLY A 203 -3.99 -3.54 12.68
N PRO A 204 -4.05 -4.88 12.70
CA PRO A 204 -4.73 -5.61 13.78
C PRO A 204 -4.25 -5.23 15.18
N ARG A 205 -2.94 -5.00 15.34
CA ARG A 205 -2.37 -4.57 16.62
C ARG A 205 -2.85 -3.18 17.05
N ALA A 206 -3.04 -2.24 16.12
CA ALA A 206 -3.61 -0.93 16.43
C ALA A 206 -5.06 -1.06 16.89
N ALA A 207 -5.84 -1.94 16.26
CA ALA A 207 -7.21 -2.23 16.69
C ALA A 207 -7.24 -2.78 18.13
N GLU A 208 -6.33 -3.70 18.48
CA GLU A 208 -6.18 -4.24 19.83
C GLU A 208 -5.74 -3.19 20.86
N LEU A 209 -4.93 -2.21 20.44
CA LEU A 209 -4.53 -1.07 21.28
C LEU A 209 -5.63 -0.02 21.44
N GLY A 210 -6.77 -0.17 20.75
CA GLY A 210 -7.89 0.77 20.83
C GLY A 210 -7.73 2.00 19.93
N ALA A 211 -7.12 1.85 18.75
CA ALA A 211 -7.11 2.90 17.75
C ALA A 211 -8.55 3.41 17.49
N GLY A 212 -8.74 4.72 17.64
CA GLY A 212 -10.01 5.38 17.34
C GLY A 212 -10.20 5.58 15.85
N ALA A 213 -9.11 5.88 15.11
CA ALA A 213 -9.14 5.92 13.66
C ALA A 213 -7.83 5.43 13.04
N MET A 214 -7.89 4.94 11.80
CA MET A 214 -6.72 4.46 11.06
C MET A 214 -6.97 4.48 9.54
N LEU A 215 -5.87 4.60 8.80
CA LEU A 215 -5.78 4.44 7.34
C LEU A 215 -4.35 4.04 6.94
N ASP A 216 -4.17 3.62 5.70
CA ASP A 216 -2.86 3.54 5.06
C ASP A 216 -2.53 4.88 4.36
N VAL A 217 -1.23 5.16 4.21
CA VAL A 217 -0.72 6.38 3.59
C VAL A 217 -0.38 6.08 2.13
N SER A 218 -1.33 6.37 1.23
CA SER A 218 -1.24 6.08 -0.22
C SER A 218 -1.11 7.35 -1.06
N ASP A 219 -1.81 8.42 -0.71
CA ASP A 219 -1.81 9.68 -1.48
C ASP A 219 -0.90 10.75 -0.88
N GLY A 220 -0.45 10.49 0.35
CA GLY A 220 0.41 11.35 1.13
C GLY A 220 -0.21 11.65 2.49
N LEU A 221 0.63 11.65 3.53
CA LEU A 221 0.19 11.70 4.92
C LEU A 221 -0.81 12.84 5.22
N LEU A 222 -0.57 14.03 4.67
CA LEU A 222 -1.46 15.18 4.90
C LEU A 222 -2.83 15.02 4.22
N GLN A 223 -2.87 14.47 3.01
CA GLN A 223 -4.13 14.21 2.30
C GLN A 223 -4.93 13.13 3.02
N ASP A 224 -4.27 12.03 3.36
CA ASP A 224 -4.91 10.89 4.00
C ASP A 224 -5.42 11.26 5.40
N LEU A 225 -4.61 11.93 6.23
CA LEU A 225 -5.11 12.47 7.51
C LEU A 225 -6.22 13.51 7.33
N GLY A 226 -6.29 14.18 6.17
CA GLY A 226 -7.42 15.01 5.78
C GLY A 226 -8.73 14.23 5.74
N HIS A 227 -8.72 13.01 5.21
CA HIS A 227 -9.88 12.12 5.22
C HIS A 227 -10.31 11.73 6.65
N VAL A 228 -9.37 11.52 7.59
CA VAL A 228 -9.69 11.26 9.00
C VAL A 228 -10.28 12.50 9.67
N ALA A 229 -9.67 13.66 9.43
CA ALA A 229 -10.13 14.94 9.98
C ALA A 229 -11.56 15.26 9.52
N GLU A 230 -11.86 15.07 8.24
CA GLU A 230 -13.20 15.25 7.68
C GLU A 230 -14.20 14.24 8.23
N ALA A 231 -13.88 12.94 8.16
CA ALA A 231 -14.79 11.88 8.60
C ALA A 231 -15.09 11.93 10.11
N SER A 232 -14.17 12.45 10.91
CA SER A 232 -14.33 12.59 12.36
C SER A 232 -14.82 13.97 12.80
N GLY A 233 -14.86 14.98 11.90
CA GLY A 233 -15.22 16.35 12.24
C GLY A 233 -14.25 17.03 13.21
N VAL A 234 -12.94 16.81 13.02
CA VAL A 234 -11.86 17.30 13.91
C VAL A 234 -10.76 18.02 13.12
N ARG A 235 -9.86 18.69 13.84
CA ARG A 235 -8.58 19.15 13.30
C ARG A 235 -7.46 18.23 13.75
N ILE A 236 -6.54 17.94 12.83
CA ILE A 236 -5.27 17.28 13.13
C ILE A 236 -4.14 18.30 13.06
N GLU A 237 -3.35 18.40 14.12
CA GLU A 237 -2.18 19.27 14.19
C GLU A 237 -0.91 18.41 14.29
N LEU A 238 -0.01 18.57 13.33
CA LEU A 238 1.23 17.82 13.21
C LEU A 238 2.43 18.67 13.60
N ASP A 239 3.37 18.05 14.32
CA ASP A 239 4.65 18.66 14.66
C ASP A 239 5.71 18.23 13.62
N PRO A 240 6.23 19.13 12.78
CA PRO A 240 7.27 18.78 11.81
C PRO A 240 8.55 18.27 12.48
N GLN A 241 8.84 18.66 13.73
CA GLN A 241 10.02 18.18 14.46
C GLN A 241 9.87 16.73 14.92
N ALA A 242 8.63 16.23 14.98
CA ALA A 242 8.37 14.84 15.30
C ALA A 242 8.69 13.89 14.14
N PHE A 243 8.91 14.38 12.92
CA PHE A 243 9.29 13.56 11.77
C PHE A 243 10.81 13.48 11.64
N ALA A 244 11.35 12.27 11.84
CA ALA A 244 12.74 11.98 11.54
C ALA A 244 12.87 11.60 10.06
N VAL A 245 13.46 12.48 9.25
CA VAL A 245 13.79 12.16 7.86
C VAL A 245 14.84 11.07 7.84
N ALA A 246 14.50 9.92 7.25
CA ALA A 246 15.43 8.82 7.11
C ALA A 246 16.59 9.17 6.17
N GLU A 247 17.78 8.62 6.44
CA GLU A 247 18.99 8.92 5.67
C GLU A 247 18.84 8.66 4.16
N PRO A 248 18.23 7.55 3.69
CA PRO A 248 18.01 7.32 2.26
C PRO A 248 17.20 8.41 1.58
N VAL A 249 16.16 8.89 2.25
CA VAL A 249 15.27 9.97 1.77
C VAL A 249 16.04 11.30 1.71
N ALA A 250 16.83 11.61 2.75
CA ALA A 250 17.65 12.82 2.77
C ALA A 250 18.74 12.83 1.67
N VAL A 251 19.38 11.68 1.42
CA VAL A 251 20.39 11.54 0.35
C VAL A 251 19.75 11.71 -1.02
N ALA A 252 18.60 11.10 -1.26
CA ALA A 252 17.85 11.26 -2.50
C ALA A 252 17.41 12.72 -2.73
N ALA A 253 16.91 13.38 -1.69
CA ALA A 253 16.49 14.78 -1.77
C ALA A 253 17.65 15.70 -2.14
N LYS A 254 18.84 15.46 -1.57
CA LYS A 254 20.06 16.19 -1.94
C LYS A 254 20.46 15.96 -3.40
N GLU A 255 20.33 14.74 -3.90
CA GLU A 255 20.67 14.38 -5.29
C GLU A 255 19.78 15.10 -6.31
N VAL A 256 18.49 15.28 -6.01
CA VAL A 256 17.53 15.91 -6.94
C VAL A 256 17.19 17.37 -6.60
N GLY A 257 17.70 17.90 -5.47
CA GLY A 257 17.45 19.27 -5.03
C GLY A 257 16.05 19.50 -4.46
N ALA A 258 15.48 18.51 -3.76
CA ALA A 258 14.15 18.58 -3.14
C ALA A 258 14.20 18.80 -1.61
N ASP A 259 13.06 19.17 -1.00
CA ASP A 259 12.89 19.14 0.46
C ASP A 259 12.45 17.72 0.89
N PRO A 260 13.27 16.96 1.62
CA PRO A 260 12.89 15.60 2.02
C PRO A 260 11.69 15.58 2.98
N LEU A 261 11.46 16.65 3.75
CA LEU A 261 10.29 16.72 4.62
C LEU A 261 9.00 16.94 3.82
N GLU A 262 9.08 17.54 2.63
CA GLU A 262 7.93 17.59 1.72
C GLU A 262 7.50 16.17 1.34
N TRP A 263 8.44 15.32 0.92
CA TRP A 263 8.13 13.91 0.62
C TRP A 263 7.57 13.12 1.81
N VAL A 264 8.09 13.34 3.02
CA VAL A 264 7.57 12.67 4.23
C VAL A 264 6.09 13.06 4.51
N LEU A 265 5.71 14.30 4.20
CA LEU A 265 4.38 14.82 4.49
C LEU A 265 3.38 14.60 3.35
N THR A 266 3.83 14.69 2.10
CA THR A 266 2.94 14.71 0.93
C THR A 266 3.26 13.65 -0.12
N GLY A 267 4.34 12.89 0.04
CA GLY A 267 4.67 11.78 -0.85
C GLY A 267 3.70 10.62 -0.69
N GLY A 268 3.16 10.12 -1.80
CA GLY A 268 2.30 8.94 -1.85
C GLY A 268 3.06 7.62 -2.05
N GLU A 269 2.30 6.53 -2.12
CA GLU A 269 2.72 5.14 -2.40
C GLU A 269 3.63 4.47 -1.34
N ASP A 270 3.76 5.05 -0.14
CA ASP A 270 4.56 4.45 0.93
C ASP A 270 3.83 3.30 1.64
N HIS A 271 2.50 3.38 1.75
CA HIS A 271 1.63 2.44 2.48
C HIS A 271 2.07 2.19 3.93
N ALA A 272 2.62 3.22 4.58
CA ALA A 272 2.66 3.30 6.04
C ALA A 272 1.23 3.31 6.61
N LEU A 273 1.08 3.06 7.92
CA LEU A 273 -0.19 3.25 8.59
C LEU A 273 -0.15 4.52 9.43
N ALA A 274 -1.20 5.32 9.35
CA ALA A 274 -1.43 6.45 10.26
C ALA A 274 -2.68 6.16 11.09
N ALA A 275 -2.55 6.27 12.41
CA ALA A 275 -3.61 5.95 13.35
C ALA A 275 -3.73 7.00 14.46
N VAL A 276 -4.93 7.08 15.02
CA VAL A 276 -5.31 8.01 16.08
C VAL A 276 -5.66 7.21 17.32
N PHE A 277 -5.03 7.52 18.45
CA PHE A 277 -5.18 6.79 19.71
C PHE A 277 -5.60 7.71 20.86
N PRO A 278 -6.37 7.22 21.85
CA PRO A 278 -6.51 7.91 23.13
C PRO A 278 -5.13 8.19 23.75
N ALA A 279 -4.94 9.38 24.34
CA ALA A 279 -3.63 9.83 24.82
C ALA A 279 -3.05 8.97 25.97
N GLU A 280 -3.91 8.25 26.69
CA GLU A 280 -3.55 7.32 27.76
C GLU A 280 -3.01 5.98 27.26
N VAL A 281 -3.18 5.65 25.97
CA VAL A 281 -2.68 4.40 25.39
C VAL A 281 -1.15 4.47 25.30
N ARG A 282 -0.48 3.53 25.98
CA ARG A 282 0.97 3.38 25.85
C ARG A 282 1.30 2.69 24.52
N LEU A 283 1.76 3.47 23.55
CA LEU A 283 2.16 2.97 22.24
C LEU A 283 3.53 2.26 22.31
N PRO A 284 3.73 1.15 21.57
CA PRO A 284 5.05 0.54 21.40
C PRO A 284 5.94 1.43 20.52
N GLU A 285 7.26 1.24 20.59
CA GLU A 285 8.26 2.04 19.87
C GLU A 285 8.09 2.04 18.34
N SER A 286 7.41 1.05 17.79
CA SER A 286 7.08 0.99 16.36
C SER A 286 6.11 2.08 15.90
N TRP A 287 5.38 2.72 16.82
CA TRP A 287 4.47 3.84 16.54
C TRP A 287 5.10 5.16 16.98
N GLN A 288 5.34 6.03 16.02
CA GLN A 288 5.88 7.36 16.25
C GLN A 288 4.75 8.36 16.38
N VAL A 289 4.62 9.02 17.54
CA VAL A 289 3.65 10.11 17.73
C VAL A 289 4.13 11.34 16.96
N VAL A 290 3.30 11.84 16.04
CA VAL A 290 3.64 12.94 15.13
C VAL A 290 2.71 14.15 15.28
N GLY A 291 1.66 14.01 16.07
CA GLY A 291 0.71 15.10 16.25
C GLY A 291 -0.40 14.78 17.22
N ARG A 292 -1.43 15.62 17.20
CA ARG A 292 -2.59 15.55 18.07
C ARG A 292 -3.87 15.92 17.36
N VAL A 293 -4.99 15.51 17.94
CA VAL A 293 -6.33 15.85 17.49
C VAL A 293 -6.91 16.93 18.40
N VAL A 294 -7.47 17.98 17.81
CA VAL A 294 -8.11 19.10 18.51
C VAL A 294 -9.46 19.42 17.88
N GLU A 295 -10.26 20.27 18.55
CA GLU A 295 -11.48 20.80 17.95
C GLU A 295 -11.16 21.68 16.73
N GLY A 296 -11.93 21.53 15.66
CA GLY A 296 -11.76 22.29 14.42
C GLY A 296 -11.95 21.41 13.18
N SER A 297 -11.34 21.82 12.07
CA SER A 297 -11.36 21.07 10.81
C SER A 297 -9.99 21.14 10.11
N GLY A 298 -9.73 20.12 9.28
CA GLY A 298 -8.56 20.04 8.41
C GLY A 298 -7.27 19.57 9.08
N VAL A 299 -6.18 19.62 8.34
CA VAL A 299 -4.84 19.25 8.80
C VAL A 299 -3.94 20.48 8.79
N VAL A 300 -3.17 20.68 9.86
CA VAL A 300 -2.21 21.77 10.01
C VAL A 300 -0.85 21.20 10.39
N VAL A 301 0.22 21.74 9.80
CA VAL A 301 1.60 21.46 10.19
C VAL A 301 2.17 22.73 10.83
N TYR A 302 2.67 22.67 12.07
CA TYR A 302 3.13 23.88 12.75
C TYR A 302 4.30 24.54 12.02
N GLY A 303 4.22 25.87 11.86
CA GLY A 303 5.28 26.66 11.26
C GLY A 303 5.48 26.43 9.76
N ARG A 304 4.56 25.75 9.07
CA ARG A 304 4.60 25.53 7.62
C ARG A 304 3.25 25.85 6.97
N GLU A 305 3.28 26.62 5.88
CA GLU A 305 2.16 26.67 4.93
C GLU A 305 2.26 25.45 4.02
N VAL A 306 1.20 24.63 3.98
CA VAL A 306 1.16 23.42 3.14
C VAL A 306 0.64 23.82 1.77
N GLY A 307 1.54 23.96 0.79
CA GLY A 307 1.23 24.47 -0.55
C GLY A 307 0.74 23.43 -1.56
N ARG A 308 0.90 22.13 -1.29
CA ARG A 308 0.47 21.03 -2.17
C ARG A 308 -0.45 20.07 -1.43
N ARG A 309 -1.60 19.80 -2.05
CA ARG A 309 -2.46 18.64 -1.75
C ARG A 309 -1.77 17.40 -2.38
N GLY A 310 -2.02 16.21 -1.87
CA GLY A 310 -1.38 14.97 -2.33
C GLY A 310 -1.79 14.59 -3.75
N TRP A 311 -1.66 13.30 -4.11
CA TRP A 311 -1.95 12.82 -5.45
C TRP A 311 -3.45 12.91 -5.80
N ASP A 312 -3.78 13.36 -7.02
CA ASP A 312 -5.15 13.36 -7.59
C ASP A 312 -5.14 12.56 -8.90
N HIS A 313 -6.13 11.67 -9.07
CA HIS A 313 -6.21 10.83 -10.25
C HIS A 313 -6.72 11.55 -11.52
N PHE A 314 -7.25 12.76 -11.40
CA PHE A 314 -7.88 13.47 -12.52
C PHE A 314 -7.22 14.82 -12.84
N GLU A 315 -6.18 15.20 -12.10
CA GLU A 315 -5.35 16.40 -12.36
C GLU A 315 -3.96 16.07 -12.92
#